data_AF-A0A519SIV3-F1
#
_entry.id   AF-A0A519SIV3-F1
#
_cell.length_a   1.000
_cell.length_b   1.000
_cell.length_c   1.000
_cell.angle_alpha   90.00
_cell.angle_beta   90.00
_cell.angle_gamma   90.00
#
_symmetry.space_group_name_H-M   'P 1'
#
loop_
_entity.id
_entity.type
_entity.pdbx_description
1 polymer ?
#
loop_
_entity_poly.entity_id
_entity_poly.type
_entity_poly.pdbx_seq_one_letter_code
_entity_poly.pdbx_strand_id
1 'polypeptide(L)'
;MSSGGLLMTSCAEKKEEKEEQIKLLVTSHLQKDTTITKEYVAQIHAYQHIELRALEKGYLQKIFVDEGQAVRKGQAMFQITPLIYNADLQKSEAEANYVGIEYQN
;
A
#
# COMPACT_ATOMS: atom_id res chain seq x y z
N MET A 1 -3.37 -70.73 92.80
CA MET A 1 -4.35 -69.66 93.08
C MET A 1 -3.92 -68.42 92.32
N SER A 2 -4.89 -67.78 91.67
CA SER A 2 -4.79 -66.53 90.89
C SER A 2 -4.05 -66.66 89.55
N SER A 3 -4.75 -66.79 88.42
CA SER A 3 -5.41 -65.68 87.69
C SER A 3 -4.36 -64.68 87.21
N GLY A 4 -4.01 -64.61 85.94
CA GLY A 4 -4.89 -64.30 84.81
C GLY A 4 -4.71 -62.81 84.50
N GLY A 5 -4.40 -62.43 83.26
CA GLY A 5 -4.31 -61.01 82.93
C GLY A 5 -3.66 -60.64 81.61
N LEU A 6 -4.49 -60.62 80.57
CA LEU A 6 -4.61 -59.58 79.55
C LEU A 6 -3.39 -59.24 78.66
N LEU A 7 -3.43 -59.78 77.44
CA LEU A 7 -2.69 -59.30 76.27
C LEU A 7 -3.23 -57.93 75.83
N MET A 8 -2.45 -56.88 76.05
CA MET A 8 -2.64 -55.58 75.37
C MET A 8 -1.59 -55.47 74.26
N THR A 9 -1.98 -55.84 73.05
CA THR A 9 -1.20 -55.57 71.84
C THR A 9 -1.32 -54.09 71.51
N SER A 10 -0.27 -53.33 71.77
CA SER A 10 -0.05 -52.00 71.22
C SER A 10 0.94 -52.16 70.07
N CYS A 11 0.46 -52.00 68.83
CA CYS A 11 1.32 -51.87 67.67
C CYS A 11 0.76 -50.75 66.80
N ALA A 12 1.21 -49.53 67.07
CA ALA A 12 1.08 -48.42 66.14
C ALA A 12 2.42 -48.31 65.39
N GLU A 13 2.47 -48.84 64.17
CA GLU A 13 3.56 -48.53 63.25
C GLU A 13 3.51 -47.04 62.93
N LYS A 14 4.52 -46.31 63.39
CA LYS A 14 4.83 -44.96 62.91
C LYS A 14 5.35 -45.11 61.48
N LYS A 15 4.47 -44.96 60.49
CA LYS A 15 4.89 -44.65 59.12
C LYS A 15 5.44 -43.23 59.13
N GLU A 16 6.75 -43.10 59.06
CA GLU A 16 7.36 -41.85 58.60
C GLU A 16 6.90 -41.63 57.15
N GLU A 17 6.09 -40.59 56.94
CA GLU A 17 5.86 -40.05 55.61
C GLU A 17 7.21 -39.57 55.07
N LYS A 18 7.81 -40.37 54.20
CA LYS A 18 8.80 -39.84 53.26
C LYS A 18 8.01 -38.92 52.34
N GLU A 19 8.12 -37.61 52.55
CA GLU A 19 7.72 -36.62 51.55
C GLU A 19 8.45 -36.99 50.25
N GLU A 20 7.74 -37.62 49.32
CA GLU A 20 8.20 -37.71 47.94
C GLU A 20 8.29 -36.27 47.43
N GLN A 21 9.52 -35.74 47.39
CA GLN A 21 9.79 -34.46 46.77
C GLN A 21 9.42 -34.59 45.30
N ILE A 22 8.20 -34.13 44.97
CA ILE A 22 7.71 -34.05 43.61
C ILE A 22 8.70 -33.17 42.85
N LYS A 23 9.60 -33.80 42.08
CA LYS A 23 10.54 -33.09 41.21
C LYS A 23 9.75 -32.56 40.02
N LEU A 24 9.21 -31.36 40.19
CA LEU A 24 8.62 -30.61 39.10
C LEU A 24 9.75 -30.13 38.18
N LEU A 25 9.65 -30.46 36.90
CA LEU A 25 10.58 -29.96 35.90
C LEU A 25 10.27 -28.47 35.69
N VAL A 26 11.11 -27.59 36.23
CA VAL A 26 10.95 -26.14 36.08
C VAL A 26 11.93 -25.64 35.03
N THR A 27 11.45 -24.83 34.08
CA THR A 27 12.29 -24.15 33.07
C THR A 27 12.20 -22.65 33.27
N SER A 28 13.34 -21.96 33.19
CA SER A 28 13.44 -20.50 33.25
C SER A 28 13.20 -19.87 31.87
N HIS A 29 12.46 -18.77 31.85
CA HIS A 29 12.18 -18.01 30.63
C HIS A 29 13.47 -17.43 30.02
N LEU A 30 13.68 -17.67 28.73
CA LEU A 30 14.72 -16.98 27.94
C LEU A 30 14.08 -15.79 27.23
N GLN A 31 14.51 -14.59 27.58
CA GLN A 31 14.05 -13.37 26.94
C GLN A 31 14.78 -13.23 25.59
N LYS A 32 14.03 -13.40 24.50
CA LYS A 32 14.53 -13.30 23.14
C LYS A 32 13.69 -12.30 22.38
N ASP A 33 14.35 -11.33 21.76
CA ASP A 33 13.70 -10.36 20.90
C ASP A 33 12.98 -11.09 19.76
N THR A 34 11.66 -10.93 19.72
CA THR A 34 10.79 -11.58 18.73
C THR A 34 10.16 -10.50 17.88
N THR A 35 10.46 -10.52 16.59
CA THR A 35 9.83 -9.62 15.62
C THR A 35 8.50 -10.21 15.18
N ILE A 36 7.41 -9.46 15.40
CA ILE A 36 6.08 -9.83 14.92
C ILE A 36 5.90 -9.22 13.53
N THR A 37 6.03 -10.04 12.50
CA THR A 37 5.74 -9.64 11.12
C THR A 37 4.25 -9.80 10.85
N LYS A 38 3.61 -8.75 10.32
CA LYS A 38 2.22 -8.81 9.84
C LYS A 38 2.22 -8.73 8.33
N GLU A 39 1.57 -9.69 7.71
CA GLU A 39 1.39 -9.73 6.26
C GLU A 39 0.13 -8.95 5.89
N TYR A 40 0.27 -8.08 4.90
CA TYR A 40 -0.82 -7.29 4.36
C TYR A 40 -0.94 -7.54 2.87
N VAL A 41 -2.16 -7.71 2.41
CA VAL A 41 -2.47 -7.72 0.98
C VAL A 41 -2.63 -6.28 0.50
N ALA A 42 -2.02 -5.96 -0.64
CA ALA A 42 -2.13 -4.65 -1.26
C ALA A 42 -2.29 -4.81 -2.77
N GLN A 43 -2.99 -3.87 -3.38
CA GLN A 43 -3.11 -3.74 -4.83
C GLN A 43 -2.25 -2.56 -5.28
N ILE A 44 -1.46 -2.78 -6.33
CA ILE A 44 -0.64 -1.73 -6.91
C ILE A 44 -1.50 -0.93 -7.88
N HIS A 45 -1.55 0.38 -7.67
CA HIS A 45 -2.21 1.32 -8.57
C HIS A 45 -1.20 2.27 -9.20
N ALA A 46 -1.50 2.75 -10.40
CA ALA A 46 -0.73 3.82 -11.01
C ALA A 46 -0.81 5.07 -10.11
N TYR A 47 0.34 5.71 -9.87
CA TYR A 47 0.38 6.95 -9.08
C TYR A 47 -0.47 8.06 -9.73
N GLN A 48 -0.49 8.11 -11.06
CA GLN A 48 -1.32 9.02 -11.85
C GLN A 48 -1.88 8.30 -13.06
N HIS A 49 -3.20 8.39 -13.24
CA HIS A 49 -3.89 7.95 -14.45
C HIS A 49 -4.50 9.18 -15.12
N ILE A 50 -4.00 9.54 -16.29
CA ILE A 50 -4.44 10.73 -17.04
C ILE A 50 -5.09 10.26 -18.32
N GLU A 51 -6.41 10.44 -18.41
CA GLU A 51 -7.13 10.27 -19.67
C GLU A 51 -6.97 11.53 -20.52
N LEU A 52 -6.47 11.36 -21.75
CA LEU A 52 -6.37 12.45 -22.72
C LEU A 52 -7.65 12.54 -23.53
N ARG A 53 -8.20 13.75 -23.65
CA ARG A 53 -9.38 14.05 -24.46
C ARG A 53 -9.10 15.25 -25.35
N ALA A 54 -9.64 15.24 -26.56
CA ALA A 54 -9.59 16.40 -27.43
C ALA A 54 -10.39 17.55 -26.79
N LEU A 55 -9.79 18.75 -26.74
CA LEU A 55 -10.47 19.94 -26.23
C LEU A 55 -11.61 20.38 -27.17
N GLU A 56 -11.46 20.10 -28.46
CA GLU A 56 -12.37 20.57 -29.50
C GLU A 56 -12.77 19.45 -30.45
N LYS A 57 -13.91 19.65 -31.11
CA LYS A 57 -14.38 18.75 -32.16
C LYS A 57 -13.54 19.00 -33.41
N GLY A 58 -12.92 17.95 -33.91
CA GLY A 58 -12.15 18.01 -35.14
C GLY A 58 -11.63 16.64 -35.54
N TYR A 59 -11.09 16.57 -36.75
CA TYR A 59 -10.45 15.36 -37.25
C TYR A 59 -8.99 15.32 -36.84
N LEU A 60 -8.53 14.14 -36.45
CA LEU A 60 -7.13 13.88 -36.16
C LEU A 60 -6.32 13.98 -37.46
N GLN A 61 -5.31 14.86 -37.48
CA GLN A 61 -4.46 15.09 -38.64
C GLN A 61 -3.19 14.25 -38.57
N LYS A 62 -2.53 14.24 -37.40
CA LYS A 62 -1.27 13.53 -37.17
C LYS A 62 -1.20 12.93 -35.77
N ILE A 63 -0.55 11.77 -35.68
CA ILE A 63 -0.18 11.09 -34.44
C ILE A 63 1.35 11.07 -34.40
N PHE A 64 1.93 11.49 -33.28
CA PHE A 64 3.38 11.61 -33.10
C PHE A 64 3.95 10.61 -32.09
N VAL A 65 3.09 9.79 -31.48
CA VAL A 65 3.47 8.84 -30.45
C VAL A 65 2.81 7.49 -30.70
N ASP A 66 3.54 6.43 -30.43
CA ASP A 66 3.04 5.06 -30.53
C ASP A 66 2.54 4.55 -29.18
N GLU A 67 1.72 3.50 -29.23
CA GLU A 67 1.20 2.84 -28.03
C GLU A 67 2.34 2.25 -27.17
N GLY A 68 2.28 2.48 -25.86
CA GLY A 68 3.30 2.03 -24.91
C GLY A 68 4.59 2.87 -24.88
N GLN A 69 4.70 3.91 -25.73
CA GLN A 69 5.85 4.81 -25.71
C GLN A 69 5.84 5.72 -24.48
N ALA A 70 7.01 5.92 -23.86
CA ALA A 70 7.18 6.89 -22.79
C ALA A 70 7.12 8.32 -23.35
N VAL A 71 6.24 9.15 -22.79
CA VAL A 71 6.03 10.55 -23.19
C VAL A 71 6.41 11.51 -22.06
N ARG A 72 6.84 12.73 -22.41
CA ARG A 72 7.21 13.78 -21.46
C ARG A 72 6.16 14.90 -21.42
N LYS A 73 6.11 15.65 -20.32
CA LYS A 73 5.25 16.82 -20.20
C LYS A 73 5.57 17.84 -21.31
N GLY A 74 4.54 18.26 -22.03
CA GLY A 74 4.66 19.23 -23.14
C GLY A 74 5.03 18.62 -24.50
N GLN A 75 5.24 17.31 -24.58
CA GLN A 75 5.45 16.63 -25.86
C GLN A 75 4.15 16.60 -26.66
N ALA A 76 4.20 17.06 -27.91
CA ALA A 76 3.07 16.95 -28.83
C ALA A 76 2.82 15.48 -29.17
N MET A 77 1.61 15.00 -28.89
CA MET A 77 1.19 13.61 -29.15
C MET A 77 0.24 13.51 -30.34
N PHE A 78 -0.67 14.47 -30.45
CA PHE A 78 -1.74 14.49 -31.43
C PHE A 78 -1.90 15.89 -32.01
N GLN A 79 -2.17 15.97 -33.30
CA GLN A 79 -2.55 17.22 -33.97
C GLN A 79 -3.95 17.09 -34.54
N ILE A 80 -4.83 18.00 -34.15
CA ILE A 80 -6.19 18.14 -34.70
C ILE A 80 -6.14 19.18 -35.83
N THR A 81 -6.92 18.97 -36.90
CA THR A 81 -7.00 19.90 -38.03
C THR A 81 -7.57 21.26 -37.59
N PRO A 82 -6.81 22.37 -37.64
CA PRO A 82 -7.23 23.66 -37.09
C PRO A 82 -7.81 24.59 -38.18
N LEU A 83 -8.78 24.11 -38.98
CA LEU A 83 -9.25 24.88 -40.14
C LEU A 83 -9.85 26.24 -39.76
N ILE A 84 -10.72 26.26 -38.75
CA ILE A 84 -11.40 27.48 -38.29
C ILE A 84 -10.40 28.42 -37.63
N TYR A 85 -9.53 27.91 -36.76
CA TYR A 85 -8.51 28.69 -36.08
C TYR A 85 -7.53 29.37 -37.03
N ASN A 86 -7.12 28.69 -38.10
CA ASN A 86 -6.23 29.29 -39.09
C ASN A 86 -6.91 30.46 -39.83
N ALA A 87 -8.21 30.32 -40.13
CA ALA A 87 -8.97 31.40 -40.76
C ALA A 87 -9.16 32.59 -39.82
N ASP A 88 -9.50 32.33 -38.56
CA ASP A 88 -9.65 33.38 -37.54
C ASP A 88 -8.32 34.10 -37.26
N LEU A 89 -7.21 33.35 -37.18
CA LEU A 89 -5.87 33.90 -37.03
C LEU A 89 -5.53 34.85 -38.19
N GLN A 90 -5.72 34.41 -39.43
CA GLN A 90 -5.46 35.24 -40.61
C GLN A 90 -6.32 36.51 -40.63
N LYS A 91 -7.58 36.39 -40.23
CA LYS A 91 -8.48 37.54 -40.12
C LYS A 91 -7.96 38.53 -39.07
N SER A 92 -7.65 38.07 -37.87
CA SER A 92 -7.15 38.92 -36.78
C SER A 92 -5.79 39.54 -37.10
N GLU A 93 -4.89 38.81 -37.78
CA GLU A 93 -3.63 39.35 -38.27
C GLU A 93 -3.84 40.47 -39.29
N ALA A 94 -4.77 40.30 -40.24
CA ALA A 94 -5.10 41.34 -41.22
C ALA A 94 -5.69 42.60 -40.55
N GLU A 95 -6.60 42.43 -39.59
CA GLU A 95 -7.16 43.53 -38.81
C GLU A 95 -6.08 44.26 -37.98
N ALA A 96 -5.21 43.51 -37.30
CA ALA A 96 -4.10 44.07 -36.53
C ALA A 96 -3.12 44.84 -37.41
N ASN A 97 -2.78 44.31 -38.59
CA ASN A 97 -1.92 44.98 -39.55
C ASN A 97 -2.55 46.26 -40.09
N TYR A 98 -3.84 46.24 -40.42
CA TYR A 98 -4.58 47.44 -40.87
C TYR A 98 -4.54 48.53 -39.80
N VAL A 99 -4.89 48.21 -38.55
CA VAL A 99 -4.83 49.15 -37.43
C VAL A 99 -3.41 49.68 -37.19
N GLY A 100 -2.40 48.82 -37.31
CA GLY A 100 -1.00 49.20 -37.18
C GLY A 100 -0.55 50.21 -38.24
N ILE A 101 -0.98 50.04 -39.50
CA ILE A 101 -0.71 50.99 -40.59
C ILE A 101 -1.40 52.33 -40.35
N GLU A 102 -2.67 52.31 -39.93
CA GLU A 102 -3.42 53.53 -39.60
C GLU A 102 -2.81 54.31 -38.44
N TYR A 103 -2.21 53.64 -37.44
CA TYR A 103 -1.56 54.30 -36.31
C TYR A 103 -0.18 54.89 -36.66
N GLN A 104 0.49 54.37 -37.68
CA GLN A 104 1.83 54.80 -38.10
C GLN A 104 1.83 55.95 -39.12
N ASN A 105 0.67 56.25 -39.72
CA ASN A 105 0.46 57.42 -40.59
C ASN A 105 0.01 58.64 -39.77
#